data_AF-A0A953PX04-F1
#
_entry.id   AF-A0A953PX04-F1
#
_cell.length_a   1.000
_cell.length_b   1.000
_cell.length_c   1.000
_cell.angle_alpha   90.00
_cell.angle_beta   90.00
_cell.angle_gamma   90.00
#
_symmetry.space_group_name_H-M   'P 1'
#
loop_
_entity.id
_entity.type
_entity.pdbx_description
1 polymer ?
#
loop_
_entity_poly.entity_id
_entity_poly.type
_entity_poly.pdbx_seq_one_letter_code
_entity_poly.pdbx_strand_id
1 'polypeptide(L)' 'MKQALYYLGRLGQLLGMWLLIVDVVTAGPMGPQPRPFAVGVAVFVAGWGLTKMFKAS' A
#
# COMPACT_ATOMS: atom_id res chain seq x y z
N MET A 1 -0.33 13.33 17.74
CA MET A 1 0.01 13.38 16.30
C MET A 1 0.75 12.14 15.80
N LYS A 2 1.81 11.65 16.47
CA LYS A 2 2.53 10.42 16.05
C LYS A 2 1.62 9.20 15.84
N GLN A 3 0.65 8.99 16.73
CA GLN A 3 -0.35 7.93 16.60
C GLN A 3 -1.19 8.05 15.32
N ALA A 4 -1.63 9.27 14.97
CA ALA A 4 -2.42 9.52 13.76
C ALA A 4 -1.59 9.25 12.50
N LEU A 5 -0.32 9.65 12.48
CA LEU A 5 0.60 9.36 11.36
C LEU A 5 0.88 7.86 11.24
N TYR A 6 1.01 7.15 12.36
CA TYR A 6 1.13 5.69 12.34
C TYR A 6 -0.11 5.03 11.74
N TYR A 7 -1.32 5.44 12.14
CA TYR A 7 -2.55 4.90 11.56
C TYR A 7 -2.76 5.31 10.11
N LEU A 8 -2.33 6.50 9.71
CA LEU A 8 -2.31 6.90 8.29
C LEU A 8 -1.39 5.98 7.47
N GLY A 9 -0.23 5.60 8.03
CA GLY A 9 0.67 4.64 7.40
C GLY A 9 0.02 3.26 7.26
N ARG A 10 -0.69 2.80 8.30
CA ARG A 10 -1.47 1.54 8.27
C ARG A 10 -2.59 1.59 7.23
N LEU A 11 -3.32 2.70 7.15
CA LEU A 11 -4.35 2.90 6.14
C LEU A 11 -3.74 2.85 4.73
N GLY A 12 -2.60 3.51 4.51
CA GLY A 12 -1.87 3.44 3.25
C GLY A 12 -1.47 2.01 2.87
N GLN A 13 -0.99 1.20 3.83
CA GLN A 13 -0.70 -0.21 3.59
C GLN A 13 -1.95 -1.00 3.19
N LEU A 14 -3.08 -0.80 3.86
CA LEU A 14 -4.33 -1.49 3.52
C LEU A 14 -4.83 -1.10 2.12
N LEU A 15 -4.78 0.19 1.78
CA LEU A 15 -5.16 0.69 0.46
C LEU A 15 -4.22 0.16 -0.64
N GLY A 16 -2.90 0.18 -0.40
CA GLY A 16 -1.92 -0.39 -1.33
C GLY A 16 -2.16 -1.89 -1.56
N MET A 17 -2.37 -2.65 -0.48
CA MET A 17 -2.69 -4.08 -0.55
C MET A 17 -3.99 -4.33 -1.32
N TRP A 18 -5.03 -3.54 -1.05
CA TRP A 18 -6.30 -3.62 -1.76
C TRP A 18 -6.12 -3.41 -3.26
N LEU A 19 -5.40 -2.37 -3.68
CA LEU A 19 -5.13 -2.11 -5.10
C LEU A 19 -4.40 -3.28 -5.76
N LEU A 20 -3.39 -3.84 -5.09
CA LEU A 20 -2.65 -4.99 -5.60
C LEU A 20 -3.53 -6.23 -5.74
N ILE A 21 -4.39 -6.50 -4.75
CA ILE A 21 -5.33 -7.63 -4.80
C ILE A 21 -6.30 -7.45 -5.96
N VAL A 22 -6.88 -6.26 -6.12
CA VAL A 22 -7.81 -5.98 -7.22
C VAL A 22 -7.11 -6.17 -8.57
N ASP A 23 -5.90 -5.65 -8.74
CA ASP A 23 -5.15 -5.77 -9.99
C ASP A 23 -4.78 -7.24 -10.30
N VAL A 24 -4.47 -8.05 -9.28
CA VAL A 24 -4.21 -9.49 -9.44
C VAL A 24 -5.49 -10.27 -9.74
N VAL A 25 -6.59 -10.00 -9.04
CA VAL A 25 -7.86 -10.73 -9.21
C VAL A 25 -8.53 -10.40 -10.54
N THR A 26 -8.36 -9.17 -11.04
CA THR A 26 -8.90 -8.72 -12.33
C THR A 26 -7.94 -8.97 -13.49
N ALA A 27 -6.73 -9.48 -13.22
CA ALA A 27 -5.74 -9.77 -14.24
C ALA A 27 -6.26 -10.82 -15.23
N GLY A 28 -6.08 -10.53 -16.51
CA GLY A 28 -6.27 -11.51 -17.58
C GLY A 28 -5.05 -12.46 -17.70
N PRO A 29 -4.99 -13.27 -18.77
CA PRO A 29 -3.91 -14.25 -18.99
C PRO A 29 -2.50 -13.64 -19.03
N MET A 30 -2.39 -12.34 -19.35
CA MET A 30 -1.13 -11.60 -19.43
C MET A 30 -0.67 -11.03 -18.07
N GLY A 31 -1.44 -11.25 -17.00
CA GLY A 31 -1.14 -10.75 -15.66
C GLY A 31 -1.66 -9.34 -15.38
N PRO A 32 -1.27 -8.76 -14.23
CA PRO A 32 -1.71 -7.44 -13.78
C PRO A 32 -1.16 -6.33 -14.66
N GLN A 33 -1.86 -5.20 -14.74
CA GLN A 33 -1.37 -4.08 -15.52
C GLN A 33 -0.19 -3.39 -14.79
N PRO A 34 0.96 -3.14 -15.45
CA PRO A 34 2.15 -2.65 -14.76
C PRO A 34 1.97 -1.32 -14.01
N ARG A 35 1.15 -0.41 -14.55
CA ARG A 35 0.92 0.93 -13.96
C ARG A 35 0.12 0.87 -12.65
N PRO A 36 -1.10 0.32 -12.60
CA PRO A 36 -1.86 0.21 -11.35
C PRO A 36 -1.14 -0.66 -10.32
N PHE A 37 -0.47 -1.74 -10.75
CA PHE A 37 0.37 -2.55 -9.88
C PHE A 37 1.44 -1.71 -9.18
N ALA A 38 2.21 -0.92 -9.95
CA ALA A 38 3.26 -0.06 -9.41
C ALA A 38 2.71 1.00 -8.44
N VAL A 39 1.53 1.55 -8.72
CA VAL A 39 0.84 2.47 -7.79
C VAL A 39 0.52 1.76 -6.47
N GLY A 40 -0.03 0.54 -6.53
CA GLY A 40 -0.32 -0.25 -5.33
C GLY A 40 0.94 -0.52 -4.49
N VAL A 41 2.04 -0.90 -5.13
CA VAL A 41 3.35 -1.09 -4.47
C VAL A 41 3.84 0.21 -3.83
N ALA A 42 3.81 1.32 -4.56
CA ALA A 42 4.29 2.61 -4.07
C ALA A 42 3.50 3.08 -2.84
N VAL A 43 2.16 2.96 -2.87
CA VAL A 43 1.28 3.32 -1.75
C VAL A 43 1.55 2.42 -0.54
N PHE A 44 1.74 1.11 -0.75
CA PHE A 44 2.06 0.17 0.33
C PHE A 44 3.40 0.49 1.00
N VAL A 45 4.44 0.73 0.19
CA VAL A 45 5.80 1.03 0.68
C VAL A 45 5.85 2.38 1.37
N ALA A 46 5.18 3.40 0.85
CA ALA A 46 5.05 4.71 1.49
C ALA A 46 4.34 4.59 2.86
N GLY A 47 3.24 3.83 2.92
CA GLY A 47 2.55 3.52 4.16
C GLY A 47 3.46 2.81 5.17
N TRP A 48 4.22 1.81 4.72
CA TRP A 48 5.20 1.11 5.55
C TRP A 48 6.28 2.03 6.11
N GLY A 49 6.89 2.88 5.26
CA GLY A 49 7.86 3.88 5.68
C GLY A 49 7.30 4.80 6.76
N LEU A 50 6.06 5.28 6.57
CA LEU A 50 5.38 6.10 7.55
C LEU A 50 5.15 5.36 8.87
N THR A 51 4.74 4.09 8.84
CA THR A 51 4.64 3.29 10.08
C THR A 51 5.97 3.11 10.78
N LYS A 52 7.08 2.93 10.04
CA LYS A 52 8.41 2.73 10.61
C LYS A 52 8.94 3.98 11.32
N MET A 53 8.68 5.17 10.75
CA MET A 53 9.11 6.44 11.32
C MET A 53 8.36 6.82 12.59
N PHE A 54 7.11 6.35 12.75
CA PHE A 54 6.23 6.75 13.85
C PHE A 54 5.81 5.60 14.77
N LYS A 55 6.33 4.39 14.54
CA LYS A 55 6.22 3.27 15.49
C LYS A 55 6.97 3.69 16.76
N ALA A 56 6.23 3.87 17.84
CA ALA A 56 6.79 4.25 19.14
C ALA A 56 7.89 3.24 19.52
N SER A 57 9.12 3.73 19.65
CA SER A 57 10.18 3.11 20.44
C SER A 57 9.83 3.18 21.92
#